data_AF-A0A3S4D1B7-F1
#
_entry.id   AF-A0A3S4D1B7-F1
#
_cell.length_a   1.000
_cell.length_b   1.000
_cell.length_c   1.000
_cell.angle_alpha   90.00
_cell.angle_beta   90.00
_cell.angle_gamma   90.00
#
_symmetry.space_group_name_H-M   'P 1'
#
loop_
_entity.id
_entity.type
_entity.pdbx_description
1 polymer ?
#
loop_
_entity_poly.entity_id
_entity_poly.type
_entity_poly.pdbx_seq_one_letter_code
_entity_poly.pdbx_strand_id
1 'polypeptide(L)'
;MTKPEAIHAASARPNTDLPQLYRTMRRIRTFEERVGELFVRGQSAGSMLHLSIGEESAAAGFCAHMQDGDTFTTHHRGHGIFLARGADPNRMMAEIGGKEAGYCRGKGGSMHIADMGLGHLGANAIVGGGIPAIIGAGLAARHHGTGKISVAFFGDGATGQGILYESMNMAALWRLPCVFVCINNQYGMGTRIDQATANAVLHERAHAFGLAAETVDGLDVEAVAEAAERLVAGAREGRPAFLVVDCYRFYGHARKDKSPYRDATEEETGRRKDPVAFARAALLERGLADAAELDALDAQIDAEMDATIDFTIAQTEPPLSTMFRDVYAPEEPEPEPVRTRIDRILARA
;
A
#
# COMPACT_ATOMS: atom_id res chain seq x y z
N MET A 1 -29.65 0.47 28.40
CA MET A 1 -29.57 1.67 27.54
C MET A 1 -28.44 2.55 28.09
N THR A 2 -27.22 2.19 27.73
CA THR A 2 -26.00 2.96 28.04
C THR A 2 -25.72 3.88 26.86
N LYS A 3 -25.57 5.18 27.14
CA LYS A 3 -25.22 6.20 26.13
C LYS A 3 -23.85 5.86 25.52
N PRO A 4 -23.62 6.11 24.21
CA PRO A 4 -22.28 6.10 23.66
C PRO A 4 -21.50 7.29 24.22
N GLU A 5 -20.30 7.02 24.74
CA GLU A 5 -19.33 8.04 25.14
C GLU A 5 -18.84 8.82 23.93
N ALA A 6 -18.69 10.13 24.12
CA ALA A 6 -18.29 11.06 23.09
C ALA A 6 -16.85 10.78 22.61
N ILE A 7 -16.69 10.70 21.30
CA ILE A 7 -15.41 10.68 20.59
C ILE A 7 -14.61 11.92 21.02
N HIS A 8 -13.37 11.69 21.44
CA HIS A 8 -12.43 12.70 21.91
C HIS A 8 -12.34 13.89 20.97
N ALA A 9 -12.53 15.10 21.52
CA ALA A 9 -12.09 16.33 20.90
C ALA A 9 -10.55 16.31 20.82
N ALA A 10 -10.01 16.35 19.61
CA ALA A 10 -8.58 16.45 19.37
C ALA A 10 -8.03 17.72 20.03
N SER A 11 -7.22 17.56 21.08
CA SER A 11 -6.53 18.69 21.71
C SER A 11 -5.54 19.29 20.72
N ALA A 12 -5.62 20.60 20.48
CA ALA A 12 -4.68 21.33 19.63
C ALA A 12 -3.24 21.12 20.12
N ARG A 13 -2.44 20.37 19.36
CA ARG A 13 -1.01 20.18 19.61
C ARG A 13 -0.21 21.15 18.74
N PRO A 14 0.69 21.97 19.31
CA PRO A 14 1.43 22.98 18.57
C PRO A 14 2.64 22.44 17.78
N ASN A 15 2.95 21.13 17.87
CA ASN A 15 4.09 20.51 17.17
C ASN A 15 3.65 19.17 16.55
N THR A 16 2.90 19.23 15.45
CA THR A 16 2.46 18.03 14.72
C THR A 16 2.95 18.04 13.28
N ASP A 17 3.13 16.85 12.71
CA ASP A 17 3.60 16.68 11.33
C ASP A 17 2.45 16.70 10.30
N LEU A 18 1.28 17.22 10.70
CA LEU A 18 0.07 17.24 9.87
C LEU A 18 0.29 17.90 8.49
N PRO A 19 1.06 19.00 8.33
CA PRO A 19 1.34 19.55 7.01
C PRO A 19 2.05 18.57 6.07
N GLN A 20 3.01 17.78 6.57
CA GLN A 20 3.70 16.78 5.74
C GLN A 20 2.86 15.54 5.49
N LEU A 21 2.10 15.09 6.49
CA LEU A 21 1.13 14.01 6.32
C LEU A 21 0.08 14.38 5.26
N TYR A 22 -0.44 15.62 5.29
CA TYR A 22 -1.33 16.14 4.26
C TYR A 22 -0.67 16.15 2.88
N ARG A 23 0.55 16.70 2.75
CA ARG A 23 1.30 16.68 1.48
C ARG A 23 1.43 15.26 0.93
N THR A 24 1.77 14.30 1.78
CA THR A 24 1.92 12.89 1.38
C THR A 24 0.59 12.29 0.93
N MET A 25 -0.48 12.47 1.71
CA MET A 25 -1.80 11.97 1.33
C MET A 25 -2.33 12.62 0.05
N ARG A 26 -2.13 13.93 -0.14
CA ARG A 26 -2.51 14.62 -1.38
C ARG A 26 -1.71 14.10 -2.57
N ARG A 27 -0.39 13.91 -2.45
CA ARG A 27 0.43 13.27 -3.51
C ARG A 27 -0.08 11.88 -3.87
N ILE A 28 -0.45 11.06 -2.89
CA ILE A 28 -1.04 9.74 -3.13
C ILE A 28 -2.37 9.86 -3.88
N ARG A 29 -3.29 10.70 -3.38
CA ARG A 29 -4.60 10.94 -4.01
C ARG A 29 -4.45 11.37 -5.47
N THR A 30 -3.63 12.37 -5.75
CA THR A 30 -3.43 12.88 -7.11
C THR A 30 -2.76 11.83 -8.00
N PHE A 31 -1.77 11.09 -7.50
CA PHE A 31 -1.15 9.99 -8.25
C PHE A 31 -2.20 8.95 -8.66
N GLU A 32 -3.03 8.50 -7.72
CA GLU A 32 -4.12 7.55 -7.97
C GLU A 32 -5.17 8.07 -8.96
N GLU A 33 -5.54 9.35 -8.88
CA GLU A 33 -6.41 10.02 -9.84
C GLU A 33 -5.80 9.98 -11.26
N ARG A 34 -4.50 10.24 -11.39
CA ARG A 34 -3.76 10.20 -12.66
C ARG A 34 -3.55 8.78 -13.19
N VAL A 35 -3.36 7.80 -12.32
CA VAL A 35 -3.38 6.37 -12.69
C VAL A 35 -4.75 5.99 -13.25
N GLY A 36 -5.83 6.45 -12.62
CA GLY A 36 -7.20 6.27 -13.10
C GLY A 36 -7.42 6.90 -14.48
N GLU A 37 -6.85 8.08 -14.73
CA GLU A 37 -6.89 8.75 -16.03
C GLU A 37 -6.10 7.99 -17.11
N LEU A 38 -4.87 7.58 -16.81
CA LEU A 38 -4.03 6.78 -17.72
C LEU A 38 -4.76 5.52 -18.20
N PHE A 39 -5.47 4.86 -17.28
CA PHE A 39 -6.29 3.69 -17.59
C PHE A 39 -7.46 4.01 -18.53
N VAL A 40 -8.19 5.10 -18.28
CA VAL A 40 -9.31 5.53 -19.15
C VAL A 40 -8.81 5.90 -20.55
N ARG A 41 -7.61 6.47 -20.66
CA ARG A 41 -6.92 6.75 -21.92
C ARG A 41 -6.42 5.50 -22.65
N GLY A 42 -6.52 4.31 -22.03
CA GLY A 42 -6.03 3.05 -22.59
C GLY A 42 -4.51 2.94 -22.62
N GLN A 43 -3.81 3.70 -21.78
CA GLN A 43 -2.34 3.79 -21.74
C GLN A 43 -1.71 2.98 -20.59
N SER A 44 -2.53 2.34 -19.74
CA SER A 44 -2.06 1.41 -18.71
C SER A 44 -1.80 0.02 -19.28
N ALA A 45 -0.78 -0.68 -18.78
CA ALA A 45 -0.58 -2.10 -19.03
C ALA A 45 -1.62 -2.96 -18.30
N GLY A 46 -2.13 -3.96 -19.01
CA GLY A 46 -3.13 -4.88 -18.48
C GLY A 46 -4.52 -4.27 -18.33
N SER A 47 -5.45 -5.07 -17.80
CA SER A 47 -6.88 -4.73 -17.72
C SER A 47 -7.40 -4.54 -16.30
N MET A 48 -6.57 -4.84 -15.29
CA MET A 48 -6.89 -4.81 -13.87
C MET A 48 -6.08 -3.73 -13.19
N LEU A 49 -6.79 -2.71 -12.68
CA LEU A 49 -6.21 -1.58 -11.97
C LEU A 49 -6.97 -1.39 -10.65
N HIS A 50 -6.24 -1.27 -9.55
CA HIS A 50 -6.79 -1.20 -8.20
C HIS A 50 -6.34 0.09 -7.53
N LEU A 51 -7.25 1.06 -7.39
CA LEU A 51 -6.92 2.38 -6.86
C LEU A 51 -6.98 2.46 -5.33
N SER A 52 -5.99 3.05 -4.66
CA SER A 52 -5.97 3.21 -3.19
C SER A 52 -6.68 4.47 -2.67
N ILE A 53 -7.64 5.01 -3.42
CA ILE A 53 -8.36 6.24 -3.05
C ILE A 53 -9.29 5.97 -1.86
N GLY A 54 -9.13 6.78 -0.79
CA GLY A 54 -9.76 6.62 0.51
C GLY A 54 -8.93 5.81 1.52
N GLU A 55 -7.72 5.39 1.14
CA GLU A 55 -6.80 4.60 1.97
C GLU A 55 -5.48 5.37 2.27
N GLU A 56 -5.42 6.67 1.95
CA GLU A 56 -4.19 7.46 1.94
C GLU A 56 -3.53 7.58 3.32
N SER A 57 -4.35 7.72 4.38
CA SER A 57 -3.87 7.87 5.75
C SER A 57 -3.11 6.65 6.25
N ALA A 58 -3.51 5.44 5.83
CA ALA A 58 -2.81 4.21 6.20
C ALA A 58 -1.37 4.21 5.65
N ALA A 59 -1.21 4.65 4.40
CA ALA A 59 0.10 4.78 3.77
C ALA A 59 0.92 5.92 4.38
N ALA A 60 0.37 7.14 4.43
CA ALA A 60 1.07 8.33 4.90
C ALA A 60 1.43 8.26 6.38
N GLY A 61 0.46 7.94 7.25
CA GLY A 61 0.64 7.89 8.70
C GLY A 61 1.60 6.79 9.12
N PHE A 62 1.48 5.58 8.56
CA PHE A 62 2.37 4.49 8.95
C PHE A 62 3.79 4.68 8.41
N CYS A 63 3.95 5.07 7.14
CA CYS A 63 5.26 5.19 6.51
C CYS A 63 6.09 6.34 7.09
N ALA A 64 5.47 7.35 7.71
CA ALA A 64 6.16 8.44 8.40
C ALA A 64 7.10 7.97 9.53
N HIS A 65 6.84 6.78 10.10
CA HIS A 65 7.67 6.19 11.16
C HIS A 65 8.60 5.07 10.68
N MET A 66 8.60 4.78 9.38
CA MET A 66 9.57 3.86 8.76
C MET A 66 10.88 4.59 8.42
N GLN A 67 11.99 3.87 8.47
CA GLN A 67 13.33 4.38 8.23
C GLN A 67 13.94 3.75 6.98
N ASP A 68 14.97 4.39 6.43
CA ASP A 68 15.77 3.80 5.36
C ASP A 68 16.35 2.45 5.78
N GLY A 69 16.26 1.47 4.89
CA GLY A 69 16.64 0.08 5.16
C GLY A 69 15.59 -0.76 5.90
N ASP A 70 14.48 -0.19 6.36
CA ASP A 70 13.30 -1.00 6.70
C ASP A 70 12.72 -1.59 5.41
N THR A 71 12.24 -2.83 5.51
CA THR A 71 11.69 -3.55 4.37
C THR A 71 10.17 -3.67 4.44
N PHE A 72 9.51 -3.84 3.30
CA PHE A 72 8.06 -4.00 3.28
C PHE A 72 7.54 -4.75 2.07
N THR A 73 6.37 -5.37 2.22
CA THR A 73 5.57 -5.91 1.12
C THR A 73 4.27 -5.14 1.01
N THR A 74 3.75 -5.03 -0.21
CA THR A 74 2.43 -4.47 -0.48
C THR A 74 1.52 -5.51 -1.14
N HIS A 75 0.22 -5.29 -1.04
CA HIS A 75 -0.77 -5.96 -1.87
C HIS A 75 -0.90 -5.25 -3.24
N HIS A 76 -1.78 -5.77 -4.10
CA HIS A 76 -2.08 -5.22 -5.44
C HIS A 76 -2.59 -3.76 -5.48
N ARG A 77 -2.84 -3.11 -4.34
CA ARG A 77 -3.28 -1.71 -4.20
C ARG A 77 -2.25 -0.93 -3.37
N GLY A 78 -0.98 -1.18 -3.69
CA GLY A 78 0.17 -0.73 -2.92
C GLY A 78 0.79 0.59 -3.37
N HIS A 79 0.21 1.29 -4.36
CA HIS A 79 0.85 2.47 -4.97
C HIS A 79 1.08 3.57 -3.93
N GLY A 80 0.05 3.91 -3.14
CA GLY A 80 0.17 4.91 -2.09
C GLY A 80 1.27 4.61 -1.07
N ILE A 81 1.42 3.35 -0.67
CA ILE A 81 2.48 2.89 0.25
C ILE A 81 3.85 3.10 -0.39
N PHE A 82 4.02 2.70 -1.65
CA PHE A 82 5.31 2.80 -2.32
C PHE A 82 5.71 4.27 -2.54
N LEU A 83 4.76 5.12 -2.91
CA LEU A 83 4.96 6.56 -3.03
C LEU A 83 5.32 7.21 -1.69
N ALA A 84 4.64 6.82 -0.59
CA ALA A 84 4.98 7.27 0.77
C ALA A 84 6.37 6.81 1.23
N ARG A 85 6.88 5.71 0.68
CA ARG A 85 8.24 5.20 0.89
C ARG A 85 9.28 5.82 -0.04
N GLY A 86 8.92 6.86 -0.80
CA GLY A 86 9.86 7.66 -1.58
C GLY A 86 10.06 7.19 -3.01
N ALA A 87 9.16 6.34 -3.54
CA ALA A 87 9.21 5.98 -4.94
C ALA A 87 9.03 7.21 -5.86
N ASP A 88 9.86 7.29 -6.89
CA ASP A 88 9.70 8.23 -8.01
C ASP A 88 8.36 7.97 -8.76
N PRO A 89 7.43 8.94 -8.80
CA PRO A 89 6.15 8.79 -9.49
C PRO A 89 6.32 8.55 -11.00
N ASN A 90 7.36 9.10 -11.64
CA ASN A 90 7.64 8.87 -13.06
C ASN A 90 7.88 7.40 -13.36
N ARG A 91 8.76 6.75 -12.58
CA ARG A 91 9.04 5.33 -12.73
C ARG A 91 7.87 4.45 -12.32
N MET A 92 7.07 4.85 -11.32
CA MET A 92 5.85 4.12 -10.96
C MET A 92 4.80 4.17 -12.07
N MET A 93 4.49 5.36 -12.58
CA MET A 93 3.50 5.53 -13.64
C MET A 93 3.97 4.87 -14.94
N ALA A 94 5.26 4.94 -15.27
CA ALA A 94 5.85 4.20 -16.39
C ALA A 94 5.68 2.68 -16.24
N GLU A 95 5.88 2.13 -15.04
CA GLU A 95 5.64 0.71 -14.77
C GLU A 95 4.16 0.34 -14.96
N ILE A 96 3.24 1.15 -14.44
CA ILE A 96 1.79 0.98 -14.64
C ILE A 96 1.44 1.06 -16.13
N GLY A 97 2.14 1.90 -16.90
CA GLY A 97 2.00 2.03 -18.35
C GLY A 97 2.68 0.93 -19.17
N GLY A 98 3.35 -0.04 -18.54
CA GLY A 98 4.09 -1.11 -19.24
C GLY A 98 5.30 -0.60 -20.01
N LYS A 99 5.90 0.50 -19.55
CA LYS A 99 7.01 1.17 -20.23
C LYS A 99 8.35 0.70 -19.66
N GLU A 100 9.38 0.67 -20.49
CA GLU A 100 10.72 0.19 -20.11
C GLU A 100 11.36 1.04 -19.00
N ALA A 101 10.99 2.32 -18.89
CA ALA A 101 11.44 3.22 -17.82
C ALA A 101 10.86 2.89 -16.43
N GLY A 102 9.93 1.94 -16.34
CA GLY A 102 9.34 1.49 -15.09
C GLY A 102 10.34 0.82 -14.14
N TYR A 103 9.99 0.71 -12.86
CA TYR A 103 10.82 0.03 -11.85
C TYR A 103 11.21 -1.40 -12.24
N CYS A 104 10.28 -2.14 -12.82
CA CYS A 104 10.42 -3.52 -13.26
C CYS A 104 10.47 -3.62 -14.80
N ARG A 105 10.84 -2.52 -15.47
CA ARG A 105 10.95 -2.41 -16.93
C ARG A 105 9.64 -2.72 -17.66
N GLY A 106 8.50 -2.37 -17.06
CA GLY A 106 7.17 -2.54 -17.65
C GLY A 106 6.63 -3.97 -17.58
N LYS A 107 7.31 -4.89 -16.89
CA LYS A 107 6.90 -6.30 -16.74
C LYS A 107 5.92 -6.53 -15.60
N GLY A 108 6.04 -5.76 -14.52
CA GLY A 108 5.26 -5.93 -13.30
C GLY A 108 3.87 -5.29 -13.39
N GLY A 109 3.77 -4.18 -14.13
CA GLY A 109 2.52 -3.43 -14.25
C GLY A 109 2.01 -2.95 -12.90
N SER A 110 0.71 -2.65 -12.81
CA SER A 110 0.11 -2.08 -11.60
C SER A 110 0.23 -2.93 -10.33
N MET A 111 0.29 -4.26 -10.43
CA MET A 111 0.17 -5.15 -9.26
C MET A 111 1.50 -5.72 -8.75
N HIS A 112 2.61 -5.51 -9.48
CA HIS A 112 3.92 -6.12 -9.18
C HIS A 112 5.08 -5.12 -9.26
N ILE A 113 4.80 -3.83 -9.09
CA ILE A 113 5.85 -2.80 -8.95
C ILE A 113 6.66 -3.09 -7.68
N ALA A 114 7.99 -3.08 -7.77
CA ALA A 114 8.86 -3.22 -6.61
C ALA A 114 10.24 -2.61 -6.88
N ASP A 115 10.91 -2.20 -5.79
CA ASP A 115 12.31 -1.81 -5.79
C ASP A 115 12.95 -2.19 -4.46
N MET A 116 13.90 -3.13 -4.50
CA MET A 116 14.58 -3.61 -3.31
C MET A 116 15.47 -2.53 -2.67
N GLY A 117 15.95 -1.55 -3.45
CA GLY A 117 16.75 -0.44 -2.95
C GLY A 117 15.97 0.48 -2.03
N LEU A 118 14.67 0.63 -2.27
CA LEU A 118 13.72 1.32 -1.38
C LEU A 118 13.16 0.42 -0.27
N GLY A 119 13.60 -0.85 -0.19
CA GLY A 119 13.14 -1.83 0.79
C GLY A 119 11.86 -2.57 0.40
N HIS A 120 11.35 -2.39 -0.83
CA HIS A 120 10.13 -3.06 -1.27
C HIS A 120 10.43 -4.51 -1.72
N LEU A 121 10.04 -5.48 -0.89
CA LEU A 121 10.24 -6.93 -1.08
C LEU A 121 9.27 -7.58 -2.10
N GLY A 122 8.63 -6.78 -2.94
CA GLY A 122 7.63 -7.25 -3.91
C GLY A 122 6.19 -6.90 -3.57
N ALA A 123 5.45 -6.45 -4.58
CA ALA A 123 4.00 -6.33 -4.56
C ALA A 123 3.35 -7.63 -5.05
N ASN A 124 2.32 -8.09 -4.35
CA ASN A 124 1.71 -9.40 -4.57
C ASN A 124 0.22 -9.30 -4.91
N ALA A 125 -0.16 -9.91 -6.04
CA ALA A 125 -1.55 -10.10 -6.45
C ALA A 125 -2.24 -11.25 -5.71
N ILE A 126 -1.45 -12.22 -5.21
CA ILE A 126 -1.96 -13.30 -4.36
C ILE A 126 -2.32 -12.74 -2.98
N VAL A 127 -3.58 -12.92 -2.57
CA VAL A 127 -4.07 -12.47 -1.27
C VAL A 127 -3.23 -13.10 -0.15
N GLY A 128 -2.59 -12.26 0.66
CA GLY A 128 -1.69 -12.71 1.73
C GLY A 128 -0.29 -13.16 1.29
N GLY A 129 0.01 -13.17 -0.02
CA GLY A 129 1.27 -13.71 -0.56
C GLY A 129 2.54 -12.99 -0.10
N GLY A 130 2.46 -11.69 0.19
CA GLY A 130 3.60 -10.91 0.72
C GLY A 130 3.86 -11.10 2.22
N ILE A 131 2.85 -11.53 2.98
CA ILE A 131 2.93 -11.63 4.45
C ILE A 131 4.08 -12.54 4.94
N PRO A 132 4.30 -13.76 4.40
CA PRO A 132 5.39 -14.60 4.89
C PRO A 132 6.79 -14.04 4.57
N ALA A 133 6.94 -13.19 3.54
CA ALA A 133 8.25 -12.64 3.17
C ALA A 133 8.85 -11.78 4.28
N ILE A 134 8.01 -11.07 5.04
CA ILE A 134 8.48 -10.22 6.14
C ILE A 134 9.05 -11.02 7.30
N ILE A 135 8.69 -12.29 7.45
CA ILE A 135 9.24 -13.18 8.47
C ILE A 135 10.71 -13.50 8.16
N GLY A 136 11.02 -13.78 6.90
CA GLY A 136 12.40 -13.97 6.46
C GLY A 136 13.24 -12.71 6.63
N ALA A 137 12.70 -11.56 6.23
CA ALA A 137 13.38 -10.26 6.38
C ALA A 137 13.58 -9.88 7.86
N GLY A 138 12.57 -10.07 8.71
CA GLY A 138 12.67 -9.85 10.15
C GLY A 138 13.68 -10.79 10.82
N LEU A 139 13.75 -12.06 10.40
CA LEU A 139 14.77 -13.00 10.85
C LEU A 139 16.18 -12.53 10.47
N ALA A 140 16.36 -12.06 9.24
CA ALA A 140 17.64 -11.51 8.77
C ALA A 140 18.03 -10.25 9.56
N ALA A 141 17.12 -9.30 9.75
CA ALA A 141 17.35 -8.08 10.52
C ALA A 141 17.77 -8.38 11.97
N ARG A 142 17.09 -9.34 12.61
CA ARG A 142 17.44 -9.83 13.95
C ARG A 142 18.79 -10.52 13.97
N HIS A 143 19.06 -11.41 13.03
CA HIS A 143 20.31 -12.17 12.97
C HIS A 143 21.53 -11.25 12.77
N HIS A 144 21.39 -10.23 11.93
CA HIS A 144 22.45 -9.26 11.65
C HIS A 144 22.48 -8.07 12.61
N GLY A 145 21.52 -7.95 13.53
CA GLY A 145 21.46 -6.85 14.50
C GLY A 145 21.29 -5.46 13.85
N THR A 146 20.58 -5.36 12.73
CA THR A 146 20.49 -4.11 11.96
C THR A 146 19.57 -3.07 12.59
N GLY A 147 18.73 -3.47 13.55
CA GLY A 147 17.69 -2.62 14.14
C GLY A 147 16.57 -2.22 13.17
N LYS A 148 16.51 -2.85 11.98
CA LYS A 148 15.48 -2.61 10.96
C LYS A 148 14.25 -3.47 11.19
N ILE A 149 13.10 -2.98 10.73
CA ILE A 149 11.84 -3.73 10.75
C ILE A 149 11.46 -4.22 9.36
N SER A 150 10.56 -5.21 9.31
CA SER A 150 9.87 -5.58 8.09
C SER A 150 8.36 -5.49 8.23
N VAL A 151 7.69 -4.88 7.26
CA VAL A 151 6.27 -4.52 7.33
C VAL A 151 5.45 -5.20 6.24
N ALA A 152 4.37 -5.88 6.62
CA ALA A 152 3.42 -6.44 5.67
C ALA A 152 2.17 -5.57 5.62
N PHE A 153 1.96 -4.86 4.51
CA PHE A 153 0.70 -4.19 4.23
C PHE A 153 -0.25 -5.15 3.49
N PHE A 154 -1.48 -5.27 3.98
CA PHE A 154 -2.53 -6.11 3.38
C PHE A 154 -3.92 -5.55 3.67
N GLY A 155 -4.92 -5.98 2.88
CA GLY A 155 -6.33 -5.62 3.12
C GLY A 155 -7.06 -6.59 4.05
N ASP A 156 -8.21 -6.19 4.56
CA ASP A 156 -9.09 -6.97 5.44
C ASP A 156 -9.42 -8.38 4.92
N GLY A 157 -9.59 -8.55 3.61
CA GLY A 157 -9.81 -9.86 2.99
C GLY A 157 -8.65 -10.86 3.20
N ALA A 158 -7.43 -10.39 3.42
CA ALA A 158 -6.29 -11.27 3.72
C ALA A 158 -6.34 -11.82 5.16
N THR A 159 -7.19 -11.29 6.03
CA THR A 159 -7.39 -11.86 7.38
C THR A 159 -8.07 -13.23 7.33
N GLY A 160 -8.66 -13.63 6.21
CA GLY A 160 -9.15 -15.00 6.00
C GLY A 160 -8.06 -16.02 5.68
N GLN A 161 -6.81 -15.59 5.46
CA GLN A 161 -5.73 -16.48 5.02
C GLN A 161 -4.99 -17.11 6.21
N GLY A 162 -4.79 -18.43 6.17
CA GLY A 162 -4.01 -19.18 7.17
C GLY A 162 -2.60 -18.63 7.37
N ILE A 163 -1.96 -18.20 6.28
CA ILE A 163 -0.58 -17.72 6.27
C ILE A 163 -0.34 -16.50 7.17
N LEU A 164 -1.37 -15.66 7.38
CA LEU A 164 -1.27 -14.52 8.30
C LEU A 164 -1.04 -15.02 9.73
N TYR A 165 -1.79 -16.03 10.16
CA TYR A 165 -1.72 -16.59 11.51
C TYR A 165 -0.43 -17.36 11.76
N GLU A 166 0.01 -18.15 10.77
CA GLU A 166 1.31 -18.81 10.81
C GLU A 166 2.44 -17.78 10.96
N SER A 167 2.38 -16.68 10.19
CA SER A 167 3.35 -15.60 10.23
C SER A 167 3.33 -14.84 11.57
N MET A 168 2.15 -14.52 12.12
CA MET A 168 2.03 -13.88 13.44
C MET A 168 2.63 -14.77 14.54
N ASN A 169 2.32 -16.07 14.52
CA ASN A 169 2.88 -17.03 15.47
C ASN A 169 4.42 -17.06 15.39
N MET A 170 5.00 -17.14 14.20
CA MET A 170 6.45 -17.16 14.02
C MET A 170 7.10 -15.84 14.46
N ALA A 171 6.49 -14.69 14.11
CA ALA A 171 6.99 -13.39 14.53
C ALA A 171 7.04 -13.27 16.06
N ALA A 172 5.96 -13.68 16.75
CA ALA A 172 5.88 -13.67 18.21
C ALA A 172 6.87 -14.64 18.86
N LEU A 173 6.85 -15.91 18.42
CA LEU A 173 7.69 -16.98 18.97
C LEU A 173 9.18 -16.63 18.90
N TRP A 174 9.61 -16.00 17.81
CA TRP A 174 11.02 -15.65 17.59
C TRP A 174 11.36 -14.20 17.91
N ARG A 175 10.38 -13.42 18.41
CA ARG A 175 10.54 -12.00 18.74
C ARG A 175 11.13 -11.20 17.58
N LEU A 176 10.56 -11.39 16.39
CA LEU A 176 11.03 -10.74 15.17
C LEU A 176 10.58 -9.27 15.09
N PRO A 177 11.37 -8.39 14.45
CA PRO A 177 11.01 -7.00 14.20
C PRO A 177 10.02 -6.88 13.03
N CYS A 178 8.84 -7.45 13.19
CA CYS A 178 7.79 -7.53 12.17
C CYS A 178 6.56 -6.71 12.56
N VAL A 179 5.99 -5.99 11.60
CA VAL A 179 4.70 -5.29 11.77
C VAL A 179 3.73 -5.70 10.67
N PHE A 180 2.50 -6.03 11.06
CA PHE A 180 1.39 -6.38 10.18
C PHE A 180 0.43 -5.20 10.12
N VAL A 181 0.24 -4.60 8.95
CA VAL A 181 -0.63 -3.43 8.77
C VAL A 181 -1.82 -3.82 7.90
N CYS A 182 -2.97 -3.97 8.54
CA CYS A 182 -4.24 -4.25 7.91
C CYS A 182 -4.94 -2.95 7.52
N ILE A 183 -5.03 -2.67 6.23
CA ILE A 183 -5.82 -1.58 5.68
C ILE A 183 -7.25 -2.09 5.52
N ASN A 184 -8.08 -1.84 6.54
CA ASN A 184 -9.46 -2.31 6.58
C ASN A 184 -10.36 -1.35 5.82
N ASN A 185 -10.52 -1.59 4.51
CA ASN A 185 -11.34 -0.75 3.64
C ASN A 185 -12.80 -1.25 3.52
N GLN A 186 -13.21 -2.11 4.46
CA GLN A 186 -14.51 -2.77 4.63
C GLN A 186 -14.86 -3.89 3.63
N TYR A 187 -14.05 -4.13 2.59
CA TYR A 187 -14.42 -5.03 1.49
C TYR A 187 -13.28 -5.88 0.92
N GLY A 188 -13.41 -7.20 1.05
CA GLY A 188 -12.71 -8.20 0.25
C GLY A 188 -13.37 -8.38 -1.13
N MET A 189 -12.89 -7.66 -2.15
CA MET A 189 -13.55 -7.55 -3.46
C MET A 189 -15.01 -7.06 -3.30
N GLY A 190 -15.99 -7.96 -3.29
CA GLY A 190 -17.42 -7.68 -3.13
C GLY A 190 -18.03 -8.17 -1.81
N THR A 191 -17.25 -8.85 -0.97
CA THR A 191 -17.71 -9.35 0.34
C THR A 191 -17.39 -8.31 1.40
N ARG A 192 -18.43 -7.79 2.08
CA ARG A 192 -18.26 -6.85 3.20
C ARG A 192 -17.70 -7.58 4.43
N ILE A 193 -16.95 -6.87 5.26
CA ILE A 193 -16.21 -7.46 6.39
C ILE A 193 -17.11 -8.24 7.38
N ASP A 194 -18.33 -7.76 7.64
CA ASP A 194 -19.32 -8.42 8.51
C ASP A 194 -19.94 -9.69 7.92
N GLN A 195 -19.72 -9.93 6.62
CA GLN A 195 -20.05 -11.18 5.93
C GLN A 195 -18.83 -12.09 5.75
N ALA A 196 -17.63 -11.55 5.92
CA ALA A 196 -16.37 -12.28 5.80
C ALA A 196 -15.89 -12.88 7.13
N THR A 197 -16.33 -12.32 8.27
CA THR A 197 -15.95 -12.82 9.59
C THR A 197 -17.01 -12.64 10.66
N ALA A 198 -17.03 -13.58 11.63
CA ALA A 198 -17.88 -13.51 12.80
C ALA A 198 -17.43 -12.45 13.84
N ASN A 199 -16.14 -12.11 13.88
CA ASN A 199 -15.61 -11.03 14.73
C ASN A 199 -14.83 -10.03 13.87
N ALA A 200 -15.42 -8.84 13.70
CA ALA A 200 -14.87 -7.74 12.92
C ALA A 200 -13.84 -6.90 13.70
N VAL A 201 -13.61 -7.18 14.99
CA VAL A 201 -12.55 -6.55 15.79
C VAL A 201 -11.20 -7.23 15.45
N LEU A 202 -10.67 -6.92 14.26
CA LEU A 202 -9.58 -7.70 13.63
C LEU A 202 -8.29 -7.76 14.47
N HIS A 203 -7.98 -6.72 15.25
CA HIS A 203 -6.76 -6.68 16.07
C HIS A 203 -6.78 -7.70 17.22
N GLU A 204 -7.95 -8.13 17.72
CA GLU A 204 -8.05 -9.15 18.78
C GLU A 204 -7.45 -10.49 18.35
N ARG A 205 -7.47 -10.79 17.05
CA ARG A 205 -6.83 -12.00 16.52
C ARG A 205 -5.33 -12.00 16.75
N ALA A 206 -4.68 -10.84 16.67
CA ALA A 206 -3.25 -10.72 16.89
C ALA A 206 -2.89 -10.85 18.38
N HIS A 207 -3.77 -10.40 19.29
CA HIS A 207 -3.57 -10.62 20.73
C HIS A 207 -3.50 -12.10 21.10
N ALA A 208 -4.25 -12.97 20.42
CA ALA A 208 -4.18 -14.42 20.65
C ALA A 208 -2.79 -15.03 20.37
N PHE A 209 -1.96 -14.37 19.56
CA PHE A 209 -0.57 -14.75 19.28
C PHE A 209 0.46 -13.96 20.11
N GLY A 210 0.02 -13.06 20.99
CA GLY A 210 0.90 -12.25 21.83
C GLY A 210 1.50 -11.02 21.15
N LEU A 211 0.92 -10.55 20.04
CA LEU A 211 1.36 -9.31 19.39
C LEU A 211 0.79 -8.08 20.13
N ALA A 212 1.55 -6.98 20.08
CA ALA A 212 0.98 -5.67 20.37
C ALA A 212 0.02 -5.31 19.23
N ALA A 213 -1.23 -4.97 19.54
CA ALA A 213 -2.22 -4.72 18.49
C ALA A 213 -3.23 -3.64 18.88
N GLU A 214 -3.66 -2.86 17.91
CA GLU A 214 -4.72 -1.87 18.06
C GLU A 214 -5.43 -1.60 16.72
N THR A 215 -6.64 -1.04 16.80
CA THR A 215 -7.36 -0.47 15.65
C THR A 215 -7.41 1.04 15.83
N VAL A 216 -7.15 1.77 14.74
CA VAL A 216 -7.27 3.23 14.67
C VAL A 216 -8.26 3.62 13.58
N ASP A 217 -8.97 4.73 13.79
CA ASP A 217 -9.78 5.36 12.76
C ASP A 217 -8.86 6.03 11.74
N GLY A 218 -8.89 5.55 10.51
CA GLY A 218 -8.09 6.10 9.41
C GLY A 218 -8.57 7.45 8.91
N LEU A 219 -9.68 8.00 9.40
CA LEU A 219 -10.07 9.38 9.09
C LEU A 219 -9.03 10.40 9.58
N ASP A 220 -8.44 10.16 10.75
CA ASP A 220 -7.41 11.01 11.33
C ASP A 220 -6.02 10.42 11.10
N VAL A 221 -5.25 11.04 10.20
CA VAL A 221 -3.89 10.60 9.89
C VAL A 221 -2.92 10.74 11.06
N GLU A 222 -3.15 11.68 11.99
CA GLU A 222 -2.29 11.84 13.16
C GLU A 222 -2.47 10.65 14.12
N ALA A 223 -3.70 10.14 14.26
CA ALA A 223 -3.98 8.93 15.04
C ALA A 223 -3.27 7.69 14.45
N VAL A 224 -3.23 7.57 13.12
CA VAL A 224 -2.48 6.51 12.43
C VAL A 224 -0.97 6.66 12.69
N ALA A 225 -0.43 7.88 12.57
CA ALA A 225 0.98 8.15 12.79
C ALA A 225 1.41 7.81 14.23
N GLU A 226 0.63 8.22 15.23
CA GLU A 226 0.94 7.92 16.64
C GLU A 226 0.92 6.43 16.97
N ALA A 227 -0.04 5.68 16.42
CA ALA A 227 -0.06 4.24 16.57
C ALA A 227 1.16 3.60 15.88
N ALA A 228 1.49 4.06 14.67
CA ALA A 228 2.68 3.61 13.96
C ALA A 228 3.96 3.89 14.75
N GLU A 229 4.12 5.08 15.34
CA GLU A 229 5.26 5.43 16.19
C GLU A 229 5.48 4.40 17.31
N ARG A 230 4.43 4.12 18.10
CA ARG A 230 4.49 3.20 19.23
C ARG A 230 4.77 1.76 18.78
N LEU A 231 4.08 1.30 17.73
CA LEU A 231 4.17 -0.07 17.26
C LEU A 231 5.50 -0.35 16.56
N VAL A 232 6.00 0.60 15.76
CA VAL A 232 7.32 0.51 15.12
C VAL A 232 8.43 0.50 16.16
N ALA A 233 8.37 1.39 17.17
CA ALA A 233 9.34 1.40 18.26
C ALA A 233 9.38 0.05 19.00
N GLY A 234 8.22 -0.50 19.35
CA GLY A 234 8.12 -1.82 19.96
C GLY A 234 8.64 -2.95 19.06
N ALA A 235 8.34 -2.91 17.77
CA ALA A 235 8.81 -3.92 16.82
C ALA A 235 10.34 -3.94 16.72
N ARG A 236 11.01 -2.78 16.73
CA ARG A 236 12.48 -2.70 16.77
C ARG A 236 13.08 -3.38 18.00
N GLU A 237 12.35 -3.41 19.11
CA GLU A 237 12.75 -4.07 20.36
C GLU A 237 12.36 -5.57 20.40
N GLY A 238 11.89 -6.12 19.28
CA GLY A 238 11.47 -7.52 19.17
C GLY A 238 10.09 -7.79 19.77
N ARG A 239 9.23 -6.76 19.83
CA ARG A 239 7.80 -6.90 20.15
C ARG A 239 6.98 -6.71 18.86
N PRO A 240 6.71 -7.79 18.09
CA PRO A 240 5.98 -7.68 16.83
C PRO A 240 4.58 -7.10 17.05
N ALA A 241 4.08 -6.43 16.02
CA ALA A 241 2.89 -5.60 16.12
C ALA A 241 1.88 -5.83 15.01
N PHE A 242 0.62 -5.52 15.28
CA PHE A 242 -0.49 -5.58 14.33
C PHE A 242 -1.33 -4.29 14.41
N LEU A 243 -1.39 -3.53 13.33
CA LEU A 243 -2.21 -2.32 13.25
C LEU A 243 -3.36 -2.55 12.28
N VAL A 244 -4.57 -2.23 12.70
CA VAL A 244 -5.71 -2.06 11.78
C VAL A 244 -5.95 -0.57 11.58
N VAL A 245 -5.92 -0.12 10.33
CA VAL A 245 -6.38 1.21 9.96
C VAL A 245 -7.76 1.07 9.33
N ASP A 246 -8.79 1.55 10.02
CA ASP A 246 -10.17 1.52 9.53
C ASP A 246 -10.39 2.65 8.51
N CYS A 247 -10.71 2.31 7.27
CA CYS A 247 -10.94 3.27 6.20
C CYS A 247 -12.06 2.79 5.27
N TYR A 248 -12.25 3.48 4.14
CA TYR A 248 -13.30 3.11 3.18
C TYR A 248 -12.77 3.17 1.74
N ARG A 249 -13.00 2.10 0.96
CA ARG A 249 -12.57 2.05 -0.45
C ARG A 249 -13.53 2.82 -1.35
N PHE A 250 -13.10 3.96 -1.89
CA PHE A 250 -13.99 4.88 -2.63
C PHE A 250 -14.41 4.38 -4.01
N TYR A 251 -13.65 3.48 -4.62
CA TYR A 251 -13.99 2.87 -5.91
C TYR A 251 -14.26 1.36 -5.75
N GLY A 252 -14.78 0.74 -6.82
CA GLY A 252 -14.91 -0.70 -6.89
C GLY A 252 -13.58 -1.43 -6.74
N HIS A 253 -13.63 -2.76 -6.65
CA HIS A 253 -12.43 -3.56 -6.37
C HIS A 253 -11.31 -3.25 -7.38
N ALA A 254 -11.66 -3.29 -8.66
CA ALA A 254 -10.84 -2.79 -9.76
C ALA A 254 -11.57 -1.65 -10.48
N ARG A 255 -10.88 -0.85 -11.29
CA ARG A 255 -11.42 0.37 -11.92
C ARG A 255 -12.70 0.16 -12.75
N LYS A 256 -12.90 -1.06 -13.28
CA LYS A 256 -14.08 -1.47 -14.07
C LYS A 256 -15.24 -2.03 -13.21
N ASP A 257 -15.00 -2.32 -11.93
CA ASP A 257 -16.04 -2.76 -11.00
C ASP A 257 -16.90 -1.56 -10.59
N LYS A 258 -18.21 -1.69 -10.81
CA LYS A 258 -19.20 -0.66 -10.48
C LYS A 258 -19.76 -0.79 -9.06
N SER A 259 -19.26 -1.72 -8.25
CA SER A 259 -19.68 -1.95 -6.87
C SER A 259 -21.19 -2.23 -6.68
N PRO A 260 -21.84 -3.11 -7.49
CA PRO A 260 -23.29 -3.34 -7.37
C PRO A 260 -23.72 -3.97 -6.03
N TYR A 261 -22.76 -4.40 -5.21
CA TYR A 261 -22.93 -5.01 -3.89
C TYR A 261 -22.95 -3.98 -2.75
N ARG A 262 -22.86 -2.68 -3.04
CA ARG A 262 -22.93 -1.59 -2.05
C ARG A 262 -24.22 -0.81 -2.22
N ASP A 263 -24.87 -0.46 -1.11
CA ASP A 263 -26.00 0.44 -1.16
C ASP A 263 -25.55 1.90 -1.24
N ALA A 264 -26.41 2.76 -1.80
CA ALA A 264 -26.06 4.16 -2.05
C ALA A 264 -25.82 4.97 -0.76
N THR A 265 -26.49 4.60 0.34
CA THR A 265 -26.36 5.29 1.63
C THR A 265 -25.02 4.93 2.30
N GLU A 266 -24.60 3.67 2.19
CA GLU A 266 -23.27 3.22 2.61
C GLU A 266 -22.19 3.95 1.80
N GLU A 267 -22.32 4.05 0.48
CA GLU A 267 -21.34 4.77 -0.33
C GLU A 267 -21.25 6.25 0.03
N GLU A 268 -22.38 6.93 0.22
CA GLU A 268 -22.41 8.33 0.64
C GLU A 268 -21.72 8.51 2.00
N THR A 269 -22.04 7.64 2.97
CA THR A 269 -21.47 7.71 4.32
C THR A 269 -19.98 7.40 4.30
N GLY A 270 -19.57 6.37 3.57
CA GLY A 270 -18.17 5.96 3.44
C GLY A 270 -17.31 7.04 2.78
N ARG A 271 -17.83 7.73 1.76
CA ARG A 271 -17.13 8.86 1.10
C ARG A 271 -16.92 10.07 2.01
N ARG A 272 -17.73 10.24 3.05
CA ARG A 272 -17.50 11.29 4.06
C ARG A 272 -16.30 10.98 4.95
N LYS A 273 -15.82 9.73 4.97
CA LYS A 273 -14.56 9.34 5.63
C LYS A 273 -13.34 9.64 4.74
N ASP A 274 -13.23 10.85 4.20
CA ASP A 274 -12.08 11.27 3.38
C ASP A 274 -10.96 11.85 4.27
N PRO A 275 -9.83 11.14 4.46
CA PRO A 275 -8.75 11.61 5.32
C PRO A 275 -8.03 12.85 4.78
N VAL A 276 -8.02 13.05 3.46
CA VAL A 276 -7.41 14.24 2.83
C VAL A 276 -8.23 15.48 3.17
N ALA A 277 -9.55 15.39 3.01
CA ALA A 277 -10.46 16.48 3.33
C ALA A 277 -10.46 16.80 4.83
N PHE A 278 -10.43 15.76 5.67
CA PHE A 278 -10.36 15.90 7.13
C PHE A 278 -9.07 16.61 7.56
N ALA A 279 -7.90 16.18 7.06
CA ALA A 279 -6.63 16.82 7.35
C ALA A 279 -6.59 18.29 6.86
N ARG A 280 -7.13 18.58 5.67
CA ARG A 280 -7.21 19.96 5.16
C ARG A 280 -8.02 20.86 6.09
N ALA A 281 -9.17 20.38 6.58
CA ALA A 281 -10.01 21.13 7.51
C ALA A 281 -9.29 21.37 8.85
N ALA A 282 -8.62 20.34 9.39
CA ALA A 282 -7.86 20.44 10.62
C ALA A 282 -6.69 21.43 10.52
N LEU A 283 -6.00 21.49 9.38
CA LEU A 283 -4.92 22.46 9.13
C LEU A 283 -5.44 23.91 9.19
N LEU A 284 -6.59 24.19 8.56
CA LEU A 284 -7.22 25.50 8.58
C LEU A 284 -7.73 25.88 9.98
N GLU A 285 -8.45 24.96 10.64
CA GLU A 285 -9.04 25.20 11.96
C GLU A 285 -7.96 25.49 13.01
N ARG A 286 -6.83 24.79 12.93
CA ARG A 286 -5.69 24.94 13.86
C ARG A 286 -4.74 26.08 13.46
N GLY A 287 -4.97 26.75 12.34
CA GLY A 287 -4.11 27.83 11.83
C GLY A 287 -2.68 27.37 11.49
N LEU A 288 -2.52 26.10 11.09
CA LEU A 288 -1.23 25.51 10.71
C LEU A 288 -0.85 25.80 9.25
N ALA A 289 -1.84 26.14 8.43
CA ALA A 289 -1.70 26.67 7.09
C ALA A 289 -2.95 27.48 6.75
N ASP A 290 -2.84 28.45 5.84
CA ASP A 290 -3.99 29.14 5.29
C ASP A 290 -4.53 28.47 4.00
N ALA A 291 -5.68 28.92 3.53
CA ALA A 291 -6.31 28.34 2.35
C ALA A 291 -5.47 28.51 1.07
N ALA A 292 -4.78 29.65 0.93
CA ALA A 292 -3.98 29.94 -0.25
C ALA A 292 -2.70 29.08 -0.28
N GLU A 293 -2.08 28.82 0.87
CA GLU A 293 -0.94 27.92 1.01
C GLU A 293 -1.32 26.48 0.62
N LEU A 294 -2.47 25.99 1.08
CA LEU A 294 -2.96 24.64 0.75
C LEU A 294 -3.35 24.53 -0.73
N ASP A 295 -4.02 25.53 -1.29
CA ASP A 295 -4.38 25.54 -2.71
C ASP A 295 -3.13 25.58 -3.60
N ALA A 296 -2.10 26.34 -3.21
CA ALA A 296 -0.82 26.37 -3.92
C ALA A 296 -0.08 25.03 -3.85
N LEU A 297 -0.11 24.36 -2.69
CA LEU A 297 0.45 23.02 -2.51
C LEU A 297 -0.26 21.99 -3.40
N ASP A 298 -1.59 22.00 -3.39
CA ASP A 298 -2.41 21.09 -4.20
C ASP A 298 -2.12 21.31 -5.69
N ALA A 299 -2.04 22.56 -6.15
CA ALA A 299 -1.68 22.89 -7.53
C ALA A 299 -0.26 22.45 -7.92
N GLN A 300 0.70 22.54 -7.00
CA GLN A 300 2.06 22.04 -7.23
C GLN A 300 2.06 20.51 -7.43
N ILE A 301 1.31 19.79 -6.59
CA ILE A 301 1.19 18.33 -6.66
C ILE A 301 0.47 17.91 -7.95
N ASP A 302 -0.59 18.61 -8.32
CA ASP A 302 -1.30 18.35 -9.57
C ASP A 302 -0.36 18.52 -10.78
N ALA A 303 0.45 19.58 -10.80
CA ALA A 303 1.44 19.79 -11.85
C ALA A 303 2.54 18.70 -11.88
N GLU A 304 2.98 18.20 -10.70
CA GLU A 304 3.92 17.08 -10.60
C GLU A 304 3.34 15.80 -11.25
N MET A 305 2.07 15.50 -10.96
CA MET A 305 1.43 14.27 -11.45
C MET A 305 0.98 14.38 -12.91
N ASP A 306 0.66 15.59 -13.39
CA ASP A 306 0.43 15.85 -14.82
C ASP A 306 1.71 15.61 -15.62
N ALA A 307 2.84 16.16 -15.15
CA ALA A 307 4.15 15.91 -15.76
C ALA A 307 4.53 14.42 -15.73
N THR A 308 4.09 13.68 -14.71
CA THR A 308 4.28 12.23 -14.60
C THR A 308 3.53 11.44 -15.68
N ILE A 309 2.29 11.84 -16.00
CA ILE A 309 1.54 11.28 -17.13
C ILE A 309 2.28 11.57 -18.45
N ASP A 310 2.66 12.82 -18.67
CA ASP A 310 3.32 13.23 -19.91
C ASP A 310 4.65 12.50 -20.10
N PHE A 311 5.45 12.39 -19.04
CA PHE A 311 6.66 11.57 -19.03
C PHE A 311 6.36 10.13 -19.47
N THR A 312 5.34 9.50 -18.87
CA THR A 312 4.95 8.10 -19.12
C THR A 312 4.53 7.88 -20.57
N ILE A 313 3.70 8.76 -21.12
CA ILE A 313 3.22 8.66 -22.51
C ILE A 313 4.38 8.79 -23.50
N ALA A 314 5.41 9.58 -23.17
CA ALA A 314 6.59 9.74 -24.01
C ALA A 314 7.56 8.53 -23.95
N GLN A 315 7.40 7.59 -23.00
CA GLN A 315 8.28 6.43 -22.88
C GLN A 315 7.93 5.30 -23.86
N THR A 316 8.93 4.48 -24.18
CA THR A 316 8.79 3.31 -25.04
C THR A 316 8.39 2.07 -24.26
N GLU A 317 7.67 1.17 -24.93
CA GLU A 317 7.44 -0.19 -24.45
C GLU A 317 8.75 -1.01 -24.53
N PRO A 318 8.98 -1.96 -23.62
CA PRO A 318 10.16 -2.82 -23.68
C PRO A 318 10.11 -3.72 -24.92
N PRO A 319 11.24 -3.97 -25.61
CA PRO A 319 11.28 -4.90 -26.73
C PRO A 319 10.83 -6.31 -26.32
N LEU A 320 10.10 -7.02 -27.20
CA LEU A 320 9.60 -8.38 -26.91
C LEU A 320 10.72 -9.37 -26.54
N SER A 321 11.93 -9.18 -27.08
CA SER A 321 13.11 -9.99 -26.74
C SER A 321 13.50 -9.93 -25.27
N THR A 322 13.08 -8.89 -24.54
CA THR A 322 13.37 -8.75 -23.11
C THR A 322 12.48 -9.62 -22.22
N MET A 323 11.46 -10.29 -22.78
CA MET A 323 10.49 -11.08 -21.99
C MET A 323 11.12 -12.26 -21.24
N PHE A 324 12.25 -12.79 -21.74
CA PHE A 324 12.98 -13.90 -21.13
C PHE A 324 14.10 -13.44 -20.18
N ARG A 325 14.40 -12.14 -20.16
CA ARG A 325 15.34 -11.56 -19.19
C ARG A 325 14.75 -11.60 -17.79
N ASP A 326 15.62 -11.72 -16.79
CA ASP A 326 15.29 -11.68 -15.36
C ASP A 326 14.48 -12.90 -14.85
N VAL A 327 14.35 -13.96 -15.66
CA VAL A 327 13.76 -15.25 -15.23
C VAL A 327 14.76 -16.06 -14.39
N TYR A 328 16.03 -15.97 -14.74
CA TYR A 328 17.15 -16.61 -14.06
C TYR A 328 18.23 -15.58 -13.69
N ALA A 329 19.27 -16.04 -13.00
CA ALA A 329 20.42 -15.19 -12.67
C ALA A 329 21.11 -14.68 -13.95
N PRO A 330 21.78 -13.51 -13.92
CA PRO A 330 22.45 -12.92 -15.09
C PRO A 330 23.47 -13.84 -15.77
N GLU A 331 24.05 -14.78 -15.02
CA GLU A 331 25.03 -15.76 -15.49
C GLU A 331 24.39 -17.00 -16.13
N GLU A 332 23.09 -17.21 -15.93
CA GLU A 332 22.35 -18.32 -16.48
C GLU A 332 21.75 -17.97 -17.86
N PRO A 333 21.66 -18.96 -18.78
CA PRO A 333 21.08 -18.72 -20.09
C PRO A 333 19.59 -18.36 -19.98
N GLU A 334 19.13 -17.42 -20.82
CA GLU A 334 17.70 -17.11 -20.93
C GLU A 334 16.88 -18.36 -21.29
N PRO A 335 15.64 -18.48 -20.77
CA PRO A 335 14.75 -19.58 -21.12
C PRO A 335 14.55 -19.69 -22.63
N GLU A 336 14.72 -20.89 -23.16
CA GLU A 336 14.40 -21.17 -24.55
C GLU A 336 12.90 -21.50 -24.72
N PRO A 337 12.20 -20.87 -25.69
CA PRO A 337 10.83 -21.26 -26.02
C PRO A 337 10.73 -22.74 -26.43
N VAL A 338 9.72 -23.44 -25.92
CA VAL A 338 9.45 -24.85 -26.25
C VAL A 338 9.38 -25.09 -27.76
N ARG A 339 8.80 -24.13 -28.50
CA ARG A 339 8.70 -24.19 -29.96
C ARG A 339 10.06 -24.20 -30.64
N THR A 340 10.98 -23.30 -30.25
CA THR A 340 12.35 -23.26 -30.77
C THR A 340 13.08 -24.58 -30.52
N ARG A 341 12.88 -25.17 -29.34
CA ARG A 341 13.43 -26.48 -29.01
C ARG A 341 12.86 -27.60 -29.90
N ILE A 342 11.55 -27.61 -30.14
CA ILE A 342 10.89 -28.58 -31.04
C ILE A 342 11.40 -28.41 -32.48
N ASP A 343 11.43 -27.19 -33.00
CA ASP A 343 11.88 -26.89 -34.36
C ASP A 343 13.32 -27.37 -34.59
N ARG A 344 14.20 -27.19 -33.60
CA ARG A 344 15.58 -27.69 -33.64
C ARG A 344 15.67 -29.21 -33.69
N ILE A 345 14.77 -29.92 -32.99
CA ILE A 345 14.72 -31.40 -33.02
C ILE A 345 14.19 -31.86 -34.38
N LEU A 346 13.14 -31.24 -34.90
CA LEU A 346 12.54 -31.58 -36.18
C LEU A 346 13.44 -31.26 -37.38
N ALA A 347 14.22 -30.17 -37.32
CA ALA A 347 15.19 -29.82 -38.37
C ALA A 347 16.42 -30.75 -38.43
N ARG A 348 16.58 -31.65 -37.45
CA ARG A 348 17.62 -32.69 -37.43
C ARG A 348 17.13 -34.06 -37.92
N ALA A 349 15.83 -34.20 -38.19
CA ALA A 349 15.19 -35.42 -38.71
C ALA A 349 15.09 -35.38 -40.24
#